data_AF-A0A1X4HRC6-F1
#
_entry.id   AF-A0A1X4HRC6-F1
#
_cell.length_a   1.000
_cell.length_b   1.000
_cell.length_c   1.000
_cell.angle_alpha   90.00
_cell.angle_beta   90.00
_cell.angle_gamma   90.00
#
_symmetry.space_group_name_H-M   'P 1'
#
loop_
_entity.id
_entity.type
_entity.pdbx_description
1 polymer ?
#
loop_
_entity_poly.entity_id
_entity_poly.type
_entity_poly.pdbx_seq_one_letter_code
_entity_poly.pdbx_strand_id
1 'polypeptide(L)'
;MLDGSLALIREASRDARSFDRAAVYRAADVWDNNTFPLFRAARARTARGRERRARTGLRWMSELGPSRREWMVGLLGPDGERLVPPPAEPEGPDRDLDGRVRPGTRRLTADVAGQLALDYLLPRAEVRRLRVEVRGERRLTASLELAVPRAYAVADGSAERYSVTMSVDVDRVTEAVFDSADASGVVLRADADTGSVHLGAGGVLRGDGVRVRVEDRFWYLSRAGRRAQAEAGAAGPPAREARGSREPWGRLGGPARIA
;
A
#
# COMPACT_ATOMS: atom_id res chain seq x y z
N MET A 1 14.39 4.26 -18.05
CA MET A 1 13.00 3.83 -17.72
C MET A 1 11.98 4.22 -18.79
N LEU A 2 11.89 5.49 -19.21
CA LEU A 2 10.89 5.90 -20.21
C LEU A 2 11.09 5.17 -21.53
N ASP A 3 12.30 5.21 -22.08
CA ASP A 3 12.63 4.53 -23.34
C ASP A 3 12.38 3.02 -23.25
N GLY A 4 12.76 2.39 -22.13
CA GLY A 4 12.49 0.97 -21.88
C GLY A 4 11.00 0.65 -21.78
N SER A 5 10.18 1.55 -21.23
CA SER A 5 8.72 1.39 -21.19
C SER A 5 8.09 1.55 -22.57
N LEU A 6 8.58 2.49 -23.39
CA LEU A 6 8.14 2.68 -24.76
C LEU A 6 8.52 1.48 -25.65
N ALA A 7 9.73 0.94 -25.48
CA ALA A 7 10.16 -0.28 -26.15
C ALA A 7 9.28 -1.48 -25.77
N LEU A 8 8.94 -1.62 -24.49
CA LEU A 8 8.04 -2.67 -24.01
C LEU A 8 6.63 -2.52 -24.57
N ILE A 9 6.05 -1.31 -24.57
CA ILE A 9 4.72 -1.06 -25.16
C ILE A 9 4.74 -1.37 -26.66
N ARG A 10 5.79 -0.95 -27.37
CA ARG A 10 5.96 -1.23 -28.81
C ARG A 10 6.00 -2.73 -29.07
N GLU A 11 6.75 -3.49 -28.28
CA GLU A 11 6.83 -4.94 -28.44
C GLU A 11 5.51 -5.62 -28.09
N ALA A 12 4.89 -5.25 -26.97
CA ALA A 12 3.60 -5.76 -26.53
C ALA A 12 2.44 -5.41 -27.48
N SER A 13 2.63 -4.42 -28.36
CA SER A 13 1.63 -3.96 -29.34
C SER A 13 2.02 -4.25 -30.79
N ARG A 14 3.05 -5.08 -31.01
CA ARG A 14 3.61 -5.32 -32.34
C ARG A 14 2.67 -6.09 -33.27
N ASP A 15 1.87 -7.00 -32.72
CA ASP A 15 0.88 -7.80 -33.44
C ASP A 15 -0.42 -7.86 -32.65
N ALA A 16 -1.55 -7.67 -33.32
CA ALA A 16 -2.88 -7.74 -32.75
C ALA A 16 -3.19 -9.13 -32.16
N ARG A 17 -2.58 -10.20 -32.68
CA ARG A 17 -2.79 -11.58 -32.20
C ARG A 17 -2.05 -11.89 -30.90
N SER A 18 -0.96 -11.17 -30.63
CA SER A 18 -0.14 -11.32 -29.41
C SER A 18 -0.19 -10.08 -28.51
N PHE A 19 -1.19 -9.21 -28.71
CA PHE A 19 -1.34 -7.97 -27.97
C PHE A 19 -1.43 -8.23 -26.46
N ASP A 20 -0.38 -7.85 -25.72
CA ASP A 20 -0.37 -7.96 -24.26
C ASP A 20 -0.90 -6.67 -23.63
N ARG A 21 -2.22 -6.60 -23.52
CA ARG A 21 -2.92 -5.50 -22.85
C ARG A 21 -2.42 -5.27 -21.43
N ALA A 22 -2.06 -6.32 -20.70
CA ALA A 22 -1.64 -6.20 -19.31
C ALA A 22 -0.23 -5.60 -19.20
N ALA A 23 0.68 -5.95 -20.12
CA ALA A 23 1.99 -5.33 -20.22
C ALA A 23 1.89 -3.84 -20.57
N VAL A 24 1.05 -3.48 -21.55
CA VAL A 24 0.80 -2.08 -21.93
C VAL A 24 0.20 -1.30 -20.75
N TYR A 25 -0.81 -1.85 -20.07
CA TYR A 25 -1.43 -1.22 -18.91
C TYR A 25 -0.43 -1.00 -17.77
N ARG A 26 0.35 -2.02 -17.41
CA ARG A 26 1.37 -1.90 -16.35
C ARG A 26 2.42 -0.83 -16.68
N ALA A 27 2.88 -0.77 -17.93
CA ALA A 27 3.83 0.23 -18.36
C ALA A 27 3.22 1.64 -18.32
N ALA A 28 2.01 1.81 -18.85
CA ALA A 28 1.33 3.10 -18.89
C ALA A 28 0.95 3.63 -17.50
N ASP A 29 0.42 2.79 -16.61
CA ASP A 29 0.01 3.16 -15.25
C ASP A 29 1.18 3.70 -14.40
N VAL A 30 2.40 3.21 -14.67
CA VAL A 30 3.59 3.79 -14.06
C VAL A 30 3.79 5.24 -14.53
N TRP A 31 3.59 5.58 -15.81
CA TRP A 31 3.86 6.94 -16.28
C TRP A 31 2.75 7.93 -15.93
N ASP A 32 1.49 7.50 -15.93
CA ASP A 32 0.35 8.37 -15.64
C ASP A 32 0.50 9.03 -14.26
N ASN A 33 0.86 8.23 -13.26
CA ASN A 33 1.06 8.71 -11.90
C ASN A 33 2.40 9.45 -11.68
N ASN A 34 3.41 9.23 -12.53
CA ASN A 34 4.81 9.63 -12.27
C ASN A 34 5.38 10.72 -13.17
N THR A 35 4.61 11.16 -14.17
CA THR A 35 5.02 12.21 -15.10
C THR A 35 5.36 13.51 -14.36
N PHE A 36 4.57 13.90 -13.36
CA PHE A 36 4.79 15.13 -12.62
C PHE A 36 6.06 15.14 -11.73
N PRO A 37 6.35 14.10 -10.90
CA PRO A 37 7.63 13.98 -10.20
C PRO A 37 8.86 14.09 -11.11
N LEU A 38 8.80 13.51 -12.32
CA LEU A 38 9.90 13.53 -13.27
C LEU A 38 10.12 14.91 -13.90
N PHE A 39 9.04 15.60 -14.29
CA PHE A 39 9.16 16.99 -14.74
C PHE A 39 9.70 17.90 -13.63
N ARG A 40 9.29 17.69 -12.37
CA ARG A 40 9.87 18.42 -11.23
C ARG A 40 11.36 18.15 -11.04
N ALA A 41 11.81 16.91 -11.28
CA ALA A 41 13.22 16.57 -11.27
C ALA A 41 13.96 17.27 -12.41
N ALA A 42 13.46 17.18 -13.65
CA ALA A 42 14.07 17.81 -14.83
C ALA A 42 14.18 19.34 -14.70
N ARG A 43 13.16 20.00 -14.16
CA ARG A 43 13.13 21.47 -13.97
C ARG A 43 13.96 21.97 -12.78
N ALA A 44 14.70 21.11 -12.06
CA ALA A 44 15.56 21.59 -10.99
C ALA A 44 16.78 22.35 -11.54
N ARG A 45 17.02 23.55 -10.99
CA ARG A 45 18.07 24.48 -11.43
C ARG A 45 19.49 23.95 -11.20
N THR A 46 19.67 23.00 -10.29
CA THR A 46 20.99 22.46 -9.92
C THR A 46 21.03 20.94 -10.10
N ALA A 47 22.21 20.39 -10.40
CA ALA A 47 22.40 18.95 -10.54
C ALA A 47 22.01 18.19 -9.26
N ARG A 48 22.44 18.68 -8.09
CA ARG A 48 22.03 18.13 -6.78
C ARG A 48 20.51 18.19 -6.57
N GLY A 49 19.87 19.27 -7.01
CA GLY A 49 18.40 19.41 -6.95
C GLY A 49 17.67 18.44 -7.88
N ARG A 50 18.22 18.18 -9.07
CA ARG A 50 17.68 17.17 -10.01
C ARG A 50 17.77 15.79 -9.41
N GLU A 51 18.94 15.41 -8.89
CA GLU A 51 19.17 14.11 -8.27
C GLU A 51 18.27 13.88 -7.06
N ARG A 52 18.21 14.83 -6.11
CA ARG A 52 17.34 14.70 -4.92
C ARG A 52 15.87 14.49 -5.31
N ARG A 53 15.37 15.23 -6.30
CA ARG A 53 13.98 15.11 -6.77
C ARG A 53 13.75 13.82 -7.55
N ALA A 54 14.70 13.40 -8.37
CA ALA A 54 14.64 12.10 -9.05
C ALA A 54 14.58 10.95 -8.05
N ARG A 55 15.44 10.96 -7.01
CA ARG A 55 15.41 9.97 -5.92
C ARG A 55 14.09 9.99 -5.14
N THR A 56 13.51 11.18 -4.92
CA THR A 56 12.20 11.32 -4.28
C THR A 56 11.09 10.70 -5.14
N GLY A 57 11.11 10.95 -6.46
CA GLY A 57 10.17 10.34 -7.40
C GLY A 57 10.32 8.82 -7.45
N LEU A 58 11.54 8.30 -7.57
CA LEU A 58 11.81 6.86 -7.58
C LEU A 58 11.37 6.16 -6.28
N ARG A 59 11.54 6.84 -5.14
CA ARG A 59 11.04 6.33 -3.86
C ARG A 59 9.52 6.24 -3.84
N TRP A 60 8.85 7.33 -4.20
CA TRP A 60 7.39 7.34 -4.25
C TRP A 60 6.84 6.28 -5.23
N MET A 61 7.52 6.07 -6.35
CA MET A 61 7.20 5.01 -7.30
C MET A 61 7.33 3.62 -6.71
N SER A 62 8.40 3.35 -5.96
CA SER A 62 8.64 2.03 -5.37
C SER A 62 7.72 1.75 -4.19
N GLU A 63 7.28 2.77 -3.47
CA GLU A 63 6.29 2.70 -2.39
C GLU A 63 4.89 2.25 -2.84
N LEU A 64 4.59 2.29 -4.14
CA LEU A 64 3.33 1.81 -4.70
C LEU A 64 3.23 0.27 -4.79
N GLY A 65 4.28 -0.46 -4.39
CA GLY A 65 4.21 -1.89 -4.08
C GLY A 65 5.39 -2.72 -4.61
N PRO A 66 5.59 -3.95 -4.09
CA PRO A 66 6.73 -4.80 -4.44
C PRO A 66 6.82 -5.12 -5.94
N SER A 67 5.71 -5.50 -6.58
CA SER A 67 5.69 -5.81 -8.02
C SER A 67 6.01 -4.60 -8.89
N ARG A 68 5.69 -3.38 -8.43
CA ARG A 68 6.06 -2.14 -9.13
C ARG A 68 7.54 -1.87 -9.00
N ARG A 69 8.11 -2.07 -7.81
CA ARG A 69 9.55 -1.98 -7.62
C ARG A 69 10.31 -2.99 -8.49
N GLU A 70 9.92 -4.26 -8.48
CA GLU A 70 10.56 -5.31 -9.30
C GLU A 70 10.59 -4.92 -10.78
N TRP A 71 9.48 -4.41 -11.30
CA TRP A 71 9.40 -3.89 -12.66
C TRP A 71 10.35 -2.70 -12.91
N MET A 72 10.44 -1.75 -11.97
CA MET A 72 11.36 -0.60 -12.10
C MET A 72 12.82 -1.04 -12.09
N VAL A 73 13.18 -1.98 -11.21
CA VAL A 73 14.52 -2.57 -11.14
C VAL A 73 14.85 -3.24 -12.47
N GLY A 74 13.94 -4.06 -13.00
CA GLY A 74 14.11 -4.73 -14.29
C GLY A 74 14.34 -3.76 -15.45
N LEU A 75 13.63 -2.63 -15.47
CA LEU A 75 13.80 -1.59 -16.51
C LEU A 75 15.09 -0.78 -16.40
N LEU A 76 15.68 -0.68 -15.20
CA LEU A 76 16.92 0.04 -14.96
C LEU A 76 18.15 -0.87 -15.10
N GLY A 77 17.94 -2.18 -15.27
CA GLY A 77 19.01 -3.14 -15.48
C GLY A 77 19.93 -3.23 -14.25
N PRO A 78 21.25 -3.39 -14.44
CA PRO A 78 22.21 -3.63 -13.36
C PRO A 78 22.23 -2.56 -12.25
N ASP A 79 21.85 -1.33 -12.57
CA ASP A 79 21.78 -0.22 -11.60
C ASP A 79 20.45 -0.13 -10.83
N GLY A 80 19.45 -0.93 -11.22
CA GLY A 80 18.08 -0.82 -10.71
C GLY A 80 17.98 -0.99 -9.19
N GLU A 81 18.65 -1.99 -8.63
CA GLU A 81 18.66 -2.25 -7.19
C GLU A 81 19.24 -1.09 -6.38
N ARG A 82 20.26 -0.41 -6.94
CA ARG A 82 20.92 0.74 -6.29
C ARG A 82 20.10 2.02 -6.38
N LEU A 83 19.35 2.20 -7.47
CA LEU A 83 18.63 3.44 -7.77
C LEU A 83 17.20 3.44 -7.24
N VAL A 84 16.56 2.27 -7.14
CA VAL A 84 15.18 2.12 -6.67
C VAL A 84 15.20 1.66 -5.22
N PRO A 85 14.96 2.56 -4.26
CA PRO A 85 14.94 2.17 -2.86
C PRO A 85 13.87 1.10 -2.63
N PRO A 86 14.07 0.18 -1.66
CA PRO A 86 13.00 -0.71 -1.24
C PRO A 86 11.76 0.12 -0.89
N PRO A 87 10.54 -0.43 -1.10
CA PRO A 87 9.34 0.27 -0.69
C PRO A 87 9.49 0.52 0.81
N ALA A 88 9.55 1.78 1.22
CA ALA A 88 9.30 2.09 2.60
C ALA A 88 7.79 1.98 2.73
N GLU A 89 7.27 0.83 3.14
CA GLU A 89 5.95 0.85 3.79
C GLU A 89 6.22 1.59 5.11
N PRO A 90 5.81 2.86 5.28
CA PRO A 90 5.97 3.50 6.59
C PRO A 90 5.17 2.64 7.57
N GLU A 91 5.87 1.94 8.46
CA GLU A 91 5.23 1.21 9.52
C GLU A 91 4.52 2.23 10.43
N GLY A 92 3.19 2.11 10.52
CA GLY A 92 2.40 2.94 11.43
C GLY A 92 1.46 3.92 10.76
N PRO A 93 0.80 4.78 11.55
CA PRO A 93 -0.26 5.66 11.08
C PRO A 93 0.25 6.75 10.12
N ASP A 94 -0.46 6.98 9.02
CA ASP A 94 -0.23 8.11 8.11
C ASP A 94 -1.26 9.22 8.37
N ARG A 95 -1.12 10.40 7.76
CA ARG A 95 -2.13 11.46 7.76
C ARG A 95 -2.68 11.69 6.36
N ASP A 96 -4.00 11.81 6.25
CA ASP A 96 -4.62 12.24 4.99
C ASP A 96 -4.48 13.74 4.74
N LEU A 97 -5.02 14.20 3.62
CA LEU A 97 -4.95 15.61 3.22
C LEU A 97 -5.68 16.56 4.19
N ASP A 98 -6.64 16.03 4.96
CA ASP A 98 -7.34 16.77 6.02
C ASP A 98 -6.57 16.72 7.35
N GLY A 99 -5.39 16.10 7.37
CA GLY A 99 -4.56 15.93 8.55
C GLY A 99 -5.08 14.87 9.52
N ARG A 100 -6.10 14.09 9.15
CA ARG A 100 -6.63 13.00 9.97
C ARG A 100 -5.71 11.79 9.88
N VAL A 101 -5.44 11.16 11.02
CA VAL A 101 -4.67 9.93 11.04
C VAL A 101 -5.42 8.78 10.35
N ARG A 102 -4.69 7.99 9.58
CA ARG A 102 -5.13 6.79 8.88
C ARG A 102 -4.28 5.60 9.31
N PRO A 103 -4.85 4.39 9.32
CA PRO A 103 -4.10 3.19 9.61
C PRO A 103 -3.14 2.95 8.45
N GLY A 104 -1.85 2.77 8.74
CA GLY A 104 -0.90 2.25 7.76
C GLY A 104 -0.81 0.73 7.82
N THR A 105 0.05 0.17 6.97
CA THR A 105 0.42 -1.23 7.05
C THR A 105 1.24 -1.46 8.33
N ARG A 106 0.93 -2.53 9.06
CA ARG A 106 1.63 -2.90 10.30
C ARG A 106 1.97 -4.38 10.28
N ARG A 107 3.14 -4.72 10.82
CA ARG A 107 3.44 -6.11 11.17
C ARG A 107 2.46 -6.59 12.25
N LEU A 108 1.97 -7.81 12.11
CA LEU A 108 1.11 -8.41 13.13
C LEU A 108 1.96 -8.77 14.35
N THR A 109 1.71 -8.06 15.43
CA THR A 109 2.23 -8.33 16.78
C THR A 109 1.06 -8.58 17.73
N ALA A 110 1.33 -9.07 18.95
CA ALA A 110 0.28 -9.28 19.94
C ALA A 110 -0.49 -7.98 20.25
N ASP A 111 0.23 -6.86 20.33
CA ASP A 111 -0.35 -5.53 20.53
C ASP A 111 -1.23 -5.10 19.34
N VAL A 112 -0.77 -5.32 18.10
CA VAL A 112 -1.55 -4.99 16.90
C VAL A 112 -2.80 -5.86 16.83
N ALA A 113 -2.70 -7.17 17.10
CA ALA A 113 -3.84 -8.07 17.15
C ALA A 113 -4.86 -7.63 18.23
N GLY A 114 -4.38 -7.28 19.42
CA GLY A 114 -5.21 -6.76 20.51
C GLY A 114 -5.91 -5.44 20.16
N GLN A 115 -5.21 -4.50 19.52
CA GLN A 115 -5.81 -3.24 19.05
C GLN A 115 -6.89 -3.48 17.99
N LEU A 116 -6.62 -4.36 17.01
CA LEU A 116 -7.59 -4.70 15.96
C LEU A 116 -8.84 -5.36 16.54
N ALA A 117 -8.70 -6.25 17.53
CA ALA A 117 -9.82 -6.90 18.19
C ALA A 117 -10.71 -5.94 19.01
N LEU A 118 -10.16 -4.79 19.44
CA LEU A 118 -10.93 -3.75 20.14
C LEU A 118 -11.69 -2.83 19.17
N ASP A 119 -11.12 -2.54 18.01
CA ASP A 119 -11.69 -1.58 17.05
C ASP A 119 -12.56 -2.24 15.98
N TYR A 120 -12.44 -3.55 15.78
CA TYR A 120 -13.15 -4.30 14.75
C TYR A 120 -13.75 -5.61 15.27
N LEU A 121 -14.92 -5.98 14.74
CA LEU A 121 -15.60 -7.22 15.08
C LEU A 121 -15.05 -8.38 14.24
N LEU A 122 -13.79 -8.78 14.51
CA LEU A 122 -13.11 -9.86 13.80
C LEU A 122 -13.90 -11.20 13.77
N PRO A 123 -14.63 -11.60 14.84
CA PRO A 123 -15.47 -12.80 14.78
C PRO A 123 -16.65 -12.72 13.79
N ARG A 124 -16.96 -11.53 13.26
CA ARG A 124 -17.97 -11.30 12.21
C ARG A 124 -17.35 -10.95 10.86
N ALA A 125 -16.03 -11.05 10.73
CA ALA A 125 -15.35 -10.80 9.47
C ALA A 125 -15.72 -11.87 8.43
N GLU A 126 -15.80 -11.47 7.16
CA GLU A 126 -16.05 -12.37 6.03
C GLU A 126 -14.85 -12.38 5.10
N VAL A 127 -14.43 -13.57 4.68
CA VAL A 127 -13.38 -13.75 3.67
C VAL A 127 -13.95 -13.37 2.30
N ARG A 128 -13.38 -12.34 1.68
CA ARG A 128 -13.72 -11.91 0.31
C ARG A 128 -12.83 -12.57 -0.72
N ARG A 129 -11.55 -12.72 -0.39
CA ARG A 129 -10.56 -13.30 -1.29
C ARG A 129 -9.46 -13.94 -0.48
N LEU A 130 -9.09 -15.15 -0.86
CA LEU A 130 -7.85 -15.79 -0.44
C LEU A 130 -7.06 -16.18 -1.69
N ARG A 131 -5.79 -15.82 -1.72
CA ARG A 131 -4.85 -16.24 -2.75
C ARG A 131 -3.59 -16.76 -2.08
N VAL A 132 -3.20 -17.98 -2.44
CA VAL A 132 -1.92 -18.56 -2.06
C VAL A 132 -1.14 -18.83 -3.34
N GLU A 133 0.10 -18.37 -3.40
CA GLU A 133 0.93 -18.50 -4.60
C GLU A 133 2.39 -18.80 -4.24
N VAL A 134 3.07 -19.48 -5.15
CA VAL A 134 4.53 -19.64 -5.10
C VAL A 134 5.17 -18.41 -5.74
N ARG A 135 6.12 -17.79 -5.05
CA ARG A 135 6.98 -16.73 -5.55
C ARG A 135 8.45 -17.16 -5.56
N GLY A 136 9.16 -16.82 -6.63
CA GLY A 136 10.55 -17.23 -6.81
C GLY A 136 10.71 -18.76 -6.82
N GLU A 137 11.85 -19.25 -6.32
CA GLU A 137 12.24 -20.64 -6.53
C GLU A 137 11.50 -21.67 -5.66
N ARG A 138 10.74 -21.26 -4.63
CA ARG A 138 9.92 -22.16 -3.76
C ARG A 138 9.16 -21.47 -2.62
N ARG A 139 9.08 -20.15 -2.57
CA ARG A 139 8.49 -19.46 -1.41
C ARG A 139 6.98 -19.36 -1.56
N LEU A 140 6.21 -19.95 -0.65
CA LEU A 140 4.77 -19.72 -0.58
C LEU A 140 4.48 -18.36 0.07
N THR A 141 3.56 -17.61 -0.53
CA THR A 141 3.02 -16.35 0.00
C THR A 141 1.51 -16.39 -0.07
N ALA A 142 0.83 -15.77 0.88
CA ALA A 142 -0.62 -15.66 0.87
C ALA A 142 -1.06 -14.20 0.98
N SER A 143 -2.13 -13.86 0.27
CA SER A 143 -2.86 -12.61 0.46
C SER A 143 -4.33 -12.92 0.73
N LEU A 144 -4.86 -12.27 1.76
CA LEU A 144 -6.20 -12.45 2.28
C LEU A 144 -6.88 -11.08 2.32
N GLU A 145 -8.11 -11.01 1.82
CA GLU A 145 -8.95 -9.83 1.87
C GLU A 145 -10.22 -10.16 2.66
N LEU A 146 -10.50 -9.34 3.67
CA LEU A 146 -11.60 -9.50 4.61
C LEU A 146 -12.53 -8.30 4.55
N ALA A 147 -13.83 -8.55 4.62
CA ALA A 147 -14.81 -7.54 4.98
C ALA A 147 -15.04 -7.61 6.49
N VAL A 148 -14.67 -6.56 7.22
CA VAL A 148 -14.70 -6.55 8.69
C VAL A 148 -15.63 -5.45 9.22
N PRO A 149 -16.62 -5.75 10.06
CA PRO A 149 -17.43 -4.72 10.70
C PRO A 149 -16.63 -3.92 11.73
N ARG A 150 -16.92 -2.62 11.87
CA ARG A 150 -16.35 -1.78 12.93
C ARG A 150 -17.01 -2.10 14.27
N ALA A 151 -16.26 -1.94 15.37
CA ALA A 151 -16.80 -2.00 16.73
C ALA A 151 -17.15 -0.62 17.31
N TYR A 152 -16.94 0.47 16.55
CA TYR A 152 -17.12 1.85 16.99
C TYR A 152 -18.10 2.61 16.07
N ALA A 153 -18.77 3.61 16.65
CA ALA A 153 -19.79 4.40 15.96
C ALA A 153 -19.21 5.47 15.03
N VAL A 154 -19.96 5.79 13.97
CA VAL A 154 -19.72 6.89 13.03
C VAL A 154 -21.02 7.68 12.93
N ALA A 155 -20.94 9.00 13.12
CA ALA A 155 -22.09 9.87 13.38
C ALA A 155 -23.14 9.94 12.26
N ASP A 156 -22.79 9.58 11.02
CA ASP A 156 -23.68 9.57 9.86
C ASP A 156 -24.47 8.25 9.72
N GLY A 157 -24.41 7.36 10.72
CA GLY A 157 -25.05 6.04 10.67
C GLY A 157 -24.38 5.06 9.67
N SER A 158 -23.30 5.47 9.00
CA SER A 158 -22.59 4.62 8.03
C SER A 158 -21.77 3.51 8.71
N ALA A 159 -21.52 3.62 10.01
CA ALA A 159 -20.84 2.59 10.79
C ALA A 159 -21.52 1.23 10.73
N GLU A 160 -22.86 1.22 10.70
CA GLU A 160 -23.65 0.00 10.76
C GLU A 160 -23.84 -0.66 9.39
N ARG A 161 -23.68 0.09 8.29
CA ARG A 161 -23.96 -0.41 6.94
C ARG A 161 -22.74 -0.88 6.15
N TYR A 162 -21.52 -0.54 6.58
CA TYR A 162 -20.33 -0.78 5.75
C TYR A 162 -19.20 -1.44 6.54
N SER A 163 -18.92 -2.70 6.20
CA SER A 163 -17.66 -3.36 6.54
C SER A 163 -16.47 -2.61 5.93
N VAL A 164 -15.34 -2.61 6.63
CA VAL A 164 -14.06 -2.16 6.07
C VAL A 164 -13.35 -3.29 5.36
N THR A 165 -12.51 -2.96 4.39
CA THR A 165 -11.57 -3.91 3.82
C THR A 165 -10.35 -4.02 4.72
N MET A 166 -10.05 -5.23 5.17
CA MET A 166 -8.79 -5.56 5.83
C MET A 166 -8.02 -6.52 4.95
N SER A 167 -6.81 -6.12 4.55
CA SER A 167 -5.88 -6.94 3.79
C SER A 167 -4.85 -7.54 4.73
N VAL A 168 -4.59 -8.83 4.60
CA VAL A 168 -3.53 -9.52 5.33
C VAL A 168 -2.61 -10.20 4.34
N ASP A 169 -1.34 -9.86 4.39
CA ASP A 169 -0.28 -10.49 3.60
C ASP A 169 0.57 -11.37 4.51
N VAL A 170 0.80 -12.62 4.10
CA VAL A 170 1.63 -13.59 4.82
C VAL A 170 2.80 -13.97 3.92
N ASP A 171 4.01 -13.69 4.38
CA ASP A 171 5.25 -14.10 3.72
C ASP A 171 5.66 -15.48 4.24
N ARG A 172 6.43 -16.24 3.44
CA ARG A 172 6.94 -17.59 3.78
C ARG A 172 5.89 -18.45 4.50
N VAL A 173 4.75 -18.64 3.84
CA VAL A 173 3.65 -19.45 4.37
C VAL A 173 4.15 -20.87 4.65
N THR A 174 3.98 -21.31 5.89
CA THR A 174 4.34 -22.65 6.36
C THR A 174 3.12 -23.55 6.48
N GLU A 175 1.93 -22.97 6.63
CA GLU A 175 0.67 -23.70 6.71
C GLU A 175 -0.46 -22.88 6.08
N ALA A 176 -1.26 -23.54 5.23
CA ALA A 176 -2.45 -22.96 4.63
C ALA A 176 -3.56 -24.01 4.55
N VAL A 177 -4.57 -23.88 5.40
CA VAL A 177 -5.78 -24.70 5.42
C VAL A 177 -6.97 -23.76 5.31
N PHE A 178 -7.87 -24.01 4.37
CA PHE A 178 -9.07 -23.21 4.19
C PHE A 178 -10.15 -24.05 3.51
N ASP A 179 -11.32 -24.11 4.13
CA ASP A 179 -12.55 -24.55 3.48
C ASP A 179 -13.52 -23.37 3.29
N SER A 180 -14.44 -23.48 2.33
CA SER A 180 -15.52 -22.50 2.17
C SER A 180 -16.38 -22.30 3.42
N ALA A 181 -16.52 -23.33 4.27
CA ALA A 181 -17.18 -23.24 5.57
C ALA A 181 -16.44 -22.35 6.58
N ASP A 182 -15.15 -22.09 6.36
CA ASP A 182 -14.32 -21.22 7.18
C ASP A 182 -14.36 -19.74 6.74
N ALA A 183 -15.22 -19.39 5.78
CA ALA A 183 -15.26 -18.05 5.18
C ALA A 183 -15.79 -16.95 6.13
N SER A 184 -16.16 -17.26 7.37
CA SER A 184 -16.65 -16.30 8.36
C SER A 184 -15.96 -16.47 9.70
N GLY A 185 -15.69 -15.35 10.37
CA GLY A 185 -14.99 -15.30 11.65
C GLY A 185 -13.48 -15.36 11.47
N VAL A 186 -12.79 -14.38 12.08
CA VAL A 186 -11.33 -14.26 12.00
C VAL A 186 -10.76 -14.09 13.40
N VAL A 187 -9.66 -14.77 13.68
CA VAL A 187 -8.83 -14.54 14.86
C VAL A 187 -7.40 -14.33 14.41
N LEU A 188 -6.83 -13.18 14.75
CA LEU A 188 -5.44 -12.85 14.50
C LEU A 188 -4.60 -13.21 15.72
N ARG A 189 -3.50 -13.95 15.51
CA ARG A 189 -2.55 -14.30 16.56
C ARG A 189 -1.13 -13.98 16.09
N ALA A 190 -0.33 -13.47 17.02
CA ALA A 190 1.09 -13.25 16.82
C ALA A 190 1.84 -14.00 17.90
N ASP A 191 2.75 -14.86 17.47
CA ASP A 191 3.77 -15.49 18.32
C ASP A 191 5.08 -14.69 18.16
N ALA A 192 6.13 -15.04 18.92
CA ALA A 192 7.37 -14.28 18.97
C ALA A 192 8.03 -14.08 17.59
N ASP A 193 7.97 -15.10 16.73
CA ASP A 193 8.63 -15.10 15.42
C ASP A 193 7.67 -15.29 14.24
N THR A 194 6.46 -15.81 14.49
CA THR A 194 5.49 -16.19 13.45
C THR A 194 4.13 -15.55 13.71
N GLY A 195 3.38 -15.30 12.64
CA GLY A 195 2.00 -14.85 12.74
C GLY A 195 1.05 -15.91 12.22
N SER A 196 -0.16 -15.95 12.77
CA SER A 196 -1.23 -16.81 12.26
C SER A 196 -2.56 -16.08 12.16
N VAL A 197 -3.31 -16.42 11.12
CA VAL A 197 -4.68 -15.97 10.88
C VAL A 197 -5.55 -17.22 10.90
N HIS A 198 -6.43 -17.32 11.89
CA HIS A 198 -7.44 -18.37 11.95
C HIS A 198 -8.73 -17.87 11.31
N LEU A 199 -9.34 -18.73 10.50
CA LEU A 199 -10.55 -18.46 9.73
C LEU A 199 -11.60 -19.49 10.13
N GLY A 200 -12.80 -19.06 10.51
CA GLY A 200 -13.88 -19.96 10.90
C GLY A 200 -13.50 -20.97 11.98
N ALA A 201 -13.87 -22.24 11.74
CA ALA A 201 -13.70 -23.32 12.72
C ALA A 201 -12.42 -24.13 12.51
N GLY A 202 -11.92 -24.22 11.28
CA GLY A 202 -10.76 -25.05 10.92
C GLY A 202 -9.72 -24.37 10.05
N GLY A 203 -10.00 -23.18 9.51
CA GLY A 203 -9.10 -22.49 8.61
C GLY A 203 -7.90 -21.86 9.34
N VAL A 204 -6.72 -21.94 8.73
CA VAL A 204 -5.49 -21.33 9.24
C VAL A 204 -4.55 -20.92 8.11
N LEU A 205 -3.99 -19.73 8.23
CA LEU A 205 -2.83 -19.27 7.47
C LEU A 205 -1.71 -18.96 8.47
N ARG A 206 -0.55 -19.59 8.32
CA ARG A 206 0.61 -19.35 9.18
C ARG A 206 1.84 -19.12 8.32
N GLY A 207 2.68 -18.19 8.77
CA GLY A 207 3.95 -17.90 8.11
C GLY A 207 4.74 -16.83 8.84
N ASP A 208 5.79 -16.37 8.18
CA ASP A 208 6.63 -15.28 8.66
C ASP A 208 6.04 -13.94 8.20
N GLY A 209 6.36 -12.86 8.93
CA GLY A 209 6.14 -11.50 8.41
C GLY A 209 4.69 -11.18 8.05
N VAL A 210 3.72 -11.66 8.83
CA VAL A 210 2.30 -11.32 8.65
C VAL A 210 2.14 -9.81 8.77
N ARG A 211 1.57 -9.18 7.74
CA ARG A 211 1.27 -7.75 7.68
C ARG A 211 -0.22 -7.55 7.52
N VAL A 212 -0.75 -6.59 8.26
CA VAL A 212 -2.16 -6.22 8.21
C VAL A 212 -2.27 -4.76 7.79
N ARG A 213 -3.21 -4.50 6.88
CA ARG A 213 -3.62 -3.18 6.43
C ARG A 213 -5.12 -3.09 6.54
N VAL A 214 -5.63 -1.97 7.05
CA VAL A 214 -7.08 -1.72 7.12
C VAL A 214 -7.39 -0.49 6.29
N GLU A 215 -8.38 -0.58 5.40
CA GLU A 215 -8.81 0.54 4.58
C GLU A 215 -10.03 1.20 5.24
N ASP A 216 -9.75 2.05 6.21
CA ASP A 216 -10.79 2.69 7.01
C ASP A 216 -10.61 4.21 7.09
N ARG A 217 -11.43 4.93 6.32
CA ARG A 217 -11.47 6.40 6.32
C ARG A 217 -11.92 7.01 7.65
N PHE A 218 -12.59 6.23 8.50
CA PHE A 218 -13.11 6.66 9.79
C PHE A 218 -12.25 6.18 10.95
N TRP A 219 -11.09 5.58 10.68
CA TRP A 219 -10.22 5.02 11.71
C TRP A 219 -9.81 6.02 12.79
N TYR A 220 -9.74 7.32 12.48
CA TYR A 220 -9.50 8.36 13.49
C TYR A 220 -10.55 8.39 14.63
N LEU A 221 -11.73 7.79 14.42
CA LEU A 221 -12.79 7.58 15.42
C LEU A 221 -12.65 6.26 16.18
N SER A 222 -11.72 5.39 15.80
CA SER A 222 -11.38 4.18 16.55
C SER A 222 -10.59 4.52 17.81
N ARG A 223 -10.42 3.55 18.72
CA ARG A 223 -9.60 3.75 19.92
C ARG A 223 -8.13 3.91 19.55
N ALA A 224 -7.60 3.07 18.63
CA ALA A 224 -6.23 3.19 18.16
C ALA A 224 -6.00 4.50 17.39
N GLY A 225 -6.95 4.93 16.58
CA GLY A 225 -6.88 6.18 15.82
C GLY A 225 -6.89 7.41 16.73
N ARG A 226 -7.76 7.47 17.75
CA ARG A 226 -7.74 8.56 18.73
C ARG A 226 -6.41 8.65 19.48
N ARG A 227 -5.85 7.50 19.87
CA ARG A 227 -4.53 7.44 20.52
C ARG A 227 -3.44 7.96 19.58
N ALA A 228 -3.39 7.48 18.34
CA ALA A 228 -2.45 7.95 17.33
C ALA A 228 -2.58 9.45 17.06
N GLN A 229 -3.81 9.98 17.03
CA GLN A 229 -4.06 11.41 16.86
C GLN A 229 -3.52 12.23 18.06
N ALA A 230 -3.71 11.75 19.28
CA ALA A 230 -3.21 12.40 20.49
C ALA A 230 -1.67 12.39 20.55
N GLU A 231 -1.04 11.25 20.28
CA GLU A 231 0.42 11.10 20.21
C GLU A 231 1.02 12.01 19.12
N ALA A 232 0.39 12.05 17.94
CA ALA A 232 0.83 12.90 16.84
C ALA A 232 0.52 14.39 17.04
N GLY A 233 -0.39 14.75 17.97
CA GLY A 233 -0.61 16.14 18.40
C GLY A 233 0.41 16.60 19.44
N ALA A 234 0.83 15.68 20.32
CA ALA A 234 1.85 15.94 21.34
C ALA A 234 3.27 16.11 20.74
N ALA A 235 3.55 15.46 19.61
CA ALA A 235 4.83 15.59 18.90
C ALA A 235 5.05 16.97 18.21
N GLY A 236 4.10 17.91 18.35
CA GLY A 236 4.06 19.14 17.57
C GLY A 236 3.69 18.87 16.10
N PRO A 237 3.40 19.91 15.30
CA PRO A 237 3.32 19.72 13.86
C PRO A 237 4.65 19.11 13.40
N PRO A 238 4.65 18.12 12.49
CA PRO A 238 5.92 17.66 11.91
C PRO A 238 6.67 18.90 11.46
N ALA A 239 7.94 19.01 11.88
CA ALA A 239 8.80 20.10 11.46
C ALA A 239 8.55 20.28 9.96
N ARG A 240 8.20 21.50 9.55
CA ARG A 240 8.12 21.90 8.15
C ARG A 240 9.54 21.84 7.56
N GLU A 241 10.20 20.69 7.61
CA GLU A 241 11.31 20.36 6.74
C GLU A 241 10.72 20.18 5.34
N ALA A 242 10.55 21.31 4.66
CA ALA A 242 10.63 21.43 3.21
C ALA A 242 9.91 20.34 2.40
N ARG A 243 8.69 19.92 2.79
CA ARG A 243 7.63 19.65 1.82
C ARG A 243 7.24 21.00 1.24
N GLY A 244 8.12 21.52 0.37
CA GLY A 244 7.93 22.80 -0.31
C GLY A 244 6.52 22.84 -0.86
N SER A 245 5.75 23.82 -0.38
CA SER A 245 4.44 24.25 -0.86
C SER A 245 3.80 23.25 -1.84
N ARG A 246 3.01 22.32 -1.29
CA ARG A 246 1.83 21.87 -2.02
C ARG A 246 0.90 23.08 -2.08
N GLU A 247 1.14 23.98 -3.02
CA GLU A 247 0.09 24.86 -3.48
C GLU A 247 -1.03 23.97 -4.03
N PRO A 248 -2.27 24.11 -3.55
CA PRO A 248 -3.41 23.46 -4.16
C PRO A 248 -3.54 24.10 -5.55
N TRP A 249 -3.43 23.28 -6.60
CA TRP A 249 -3.83 23.62 -7.95
C TRP A 249 -3.44 25.05 -8.35
N GLY A 250 -2.17 25.27 -8.69
CA GLY A 250 -1.72 26.55 -9.23
C GLY A 250 -2.71 27.02 -10.30
N ARG A 251 -3.27 28.22 -10.10
CA ARG A 251 -4.14 28.89 -11.07
C ARG A 251 -3.48 28.73 -12.44
N LEU A 252 -4.24 28.23 -13.41
CA LEU A 252 -3.86 28.30 -14.81
C LEU A 252 -3.47 29.76 -15.08
N GLY A 253 -2.17 30.01 -15.22
CA GLY A 253 -1.67 31.29 -15.70
C GLY A 253 -2.34 31.56 -17.05
N GLY A 254 -2.77 32.81 -17.24
CA GLY A 254 -3.56 33.25 -18.39
C GLY A 254 -2.99 32.83 -19.76
N PRO A 255 -3.78 32.98 -20.82
CA PRO A 255 -3.49 32.39 -22.13
C PRO A 255 -2.10 32.80 -22.62
N ALA A 256 -1.29 31.79 -22.97
CA ALA A 256 -0.04 31.99 -23.68
C ALA A 256 -0.35 32.64 -25.02
N ARG A 257 0.05 33.91 -25.20
CA ARG A 257 0.11 34.52 -26.52
C ARG A 257 1.32 33.92 -27.24
N ILE A 258 1.05 33.29 -28.37
CA ILE A 258 2.06 32.86 -29.33
C ILE A 258 2.52 34.11 -30.07
N ALA A 259 3.83 34.35 -30.08
CA ALA A 259 4.50 35.30 -30.96
C ALA A 259 5.17 34.52 -32.09
#